data_AF-A0A959SJJ3-F1
#
_entry.id   AF-A0A959SJJ3-F1
#
_cell.length_a   1.000
_cell.length_b   1.000
_cell.length_c   1.000
_cell.angle_alpha   90.00
_cell.angle_beta   90.00
_cell.angle_gamma   90.00
#
_symmetry.space_group_name_H-M   'P 1'
#
loop_
_entity.id
_entity.type
_entity.pdbx_description
1 polymer ?
#
loop_
_entity_poly.entity_id
_entity_poly.type
_entity_poly.pdbx_seq_one_letter_code
_entity_poly.pdbx_strand_id
1 'polypeptide(L)' 'MPRAKKKLILSQPIKEGLKAIKVRLDHRTVITLANLKALEFWKKRYPRAEVIG' A
#
# COMPACT_ATOMS: atom_id res chain seq x y z
N MET A 1 39.33 -13.98 -5.70
CA MET A 1 38.54 -14.52 -4.57
C MET A 1 37.05 -14.52 -4.95
N PRO A 2 36.29 -15.62 -4.75
CA PRO A 2 34.86 -15.64 -5.09
C PRO A 2 34.07 -14.74 -4.14
N ARG A 3 33.31 -13.78 -4.69
CA ARG A 3 32.44 -12.89 -3.91
C ARG A 3 31.20 -13.66 -3.46
N ALA A 4 30.94 -13.71 -2.16
CA ALA A 4 29.72 -14.31 -1.61
C ALA A 4 28.48 -13.63 -2.22
N LYS A 5 27.60 -14.40 -2.85
CA LYS A 5 26.34 -13.91 -3.42
C LYS A 5 25.31 -13.72 -2.30
N LYS A 6 24.61 -12.59 -2.29
CA LYS A 6 23.53 -12.33 -1.33
C LYS A 6 22.41 -13.34 -1.53
N LYS A 7 21.90 -13.94 -0.45
CA LYS A 7 20.69 -14.77 -0.47
C LYS A 7 19.51 -13.91 -0.91
N LEU A 8 18.81 -14.33 -1.95
CA LEU A 8 17.52 -13.75 -2.35
C LEU A 8 16.49 -14.13 -1.29
N ILE A 9 15.96 -13.13 -0.59
CA ILE A 9 14.87 -13.31 0.37
C ILE A 9 13.59 -13.17 -0.45
N LEU A 10 12.81 -14.26 -0.54
CA LEU A 10 11.60 -14.32 -1.36
C LEU A 10 10.41 -13.61 -0.69
N SER A 11 10.46 -13.41 0.62
CA SER A 11 9.42 -12.74 1.40
C SER A 11 9.68 -11.25 1.55
N GLN A 12 8.63 -10.45 1.36
CA GLN A 12 8.66 -9.03 1.66
C GLN A 12 8.78 -8.85 3.19
N PRO A 13 9.70 -8.00 3.68
CA PRO A 13 9.79 -7.73 5.11
C PRO A 13 8.48 -7.09 5.59
N ILE A 14 7.81 -7.75 6.54
CA ILE A 14 6.63 -7.22 7.21
C ILE A 14 7.10 -6.01 8.02
N LYS A 15 6.73 -4.81 7.58
CA LYS A 15 6.99 -3.59 8.34
C LYS A 15 5.94 -3.48 9.44
N GLU A 16 6.27 -3.97 10.63
CA GLU A 16 5.43 -3.80 11.82
C GLU A 16 5.14 -2.29 12.03
N GLY A 17 3.87 -1.92 12.04
CA GLY A 17 3.41 -0.53 12.20
C GLY A 17 2.79 0.14 10.96
N LEU A 18 2.88 -0.49 9.78
CA LEU A 18 2.19 0.02 8.59
C LEU A 18 0.69 -0.34 8.64
N LYS A 19 -0.13 0.61 9.08
CA LYS A 19 -1.60 0.54 8.95
C LYS A 19 -1.96 0.65 7.47
N ALA A 20 -2.02 -0.50 6.82
CA ALA A 20 -2.43 -0.65 5.44
C ALA A 20 -3.95 -0.46 5.34
N ILE A 21 -4.39 0.76 5.03
CA ILE A 21 -5.80 1.10 4.82
C ILE A 21 -6.12 0.83 3.36
N LYS A 22 -6.97 -0.15 3.08
CA LYS A 22 -7.40 -0.40 1.70
C LYS A 22 -8.47 0.62 1.33
N VAL A 23 -8.33 1.20 0.15
CA VAL A 23 -9.26 2.20 -0.36
C VAL A 23 -9.64 1.82 -1.79
N ARG A 24 -10.93 1.70 -2.05
CA ARG A 24 -11.51 1.68 -3.39
C ARG A 24 -11.50 3.09 -3.94
N LEU A 25 -10.87 3.32 -5.08
CA LEU A 25 -11.07 4.57 -5.82
C LEU A 25 -12.24 4.43 -6.80
N ASP A 26 -12.33 3.26 -7.43
CA ASP A 26 -13.29 2.91 -8.47
C ASP A 26 -13.62 1.42 -8.43
N HIS A 27 -14.60 0.98 -9.23
CA HIS A 27 -15.00 -0.41 -9.38
C HIS A 27 -13.86 -1.39 -9.77
N ARG A 28 -12.76 -0.90 -10.37
CA ARG A 28 -11.61 -1.71 -10.78
C ARG A 28 -10.34 -1.47 -9.96
N THR A 29 -10.32 -0.41 -9.14
CA THR A 29 -9.07 0.09 -8.56
C THR A 29 -9.15 0.11 -7.05
N VAL A 30 -8.32 -0.75 -6.43
CA VAL A 30 -8.12 -0.79 -4.98
C VAL A 30 -6.66 -0.47 -4.69
N ILE A 31 -6.44 0.54 -3.86
CA ILE A 31 -5.10 0.96 -3.42
C ILE A 31 -4.95 0.70 -1.92
N THR A 32 -3.71 0.55 -1.49
CA THR A 32 -3.37 0.45 -0.07
C THR A 32 -2.68 1.75 0.35
N LEU A 33 -3.26 2.46 1.31
CA LEU A 33 -2.71 3.68 1.87
C LEU A 33 -2.04 3.39 3.21
N ALA A 34 -0.97 4.13 3.50
CA ALA A 34 -0.28 4.08 4.79
C ALA A 34 -0.88 5.05 5.84
N ASN A 35 -1.69 6.03 5.40
CA ASN A 35 -2.23 7.09 6.27
C ASN A 35 -3.57 7.62 5.74
N LEU A 36 -4.48 7.96 6.66
CA LEU A 36 -5.78 8.59 6.37
C LEU A 36 -5.66 9.96 5.71
N LYS A 37 -4.59 10.72 5.93
CA LYS A 37 -4.39 12.01 5.23
C LYS A 37 -4.33 11.85 3.71
N ALA A 38 -3.81 10.73 3.23
CA ALA A 38 -3.78 10.44 1.79
C ALA A 38 -5.20 10.17 1.25
N LEU A 39 -6.15 9.71 2.08
CA LEU A 39 -7.55 9.51 1.68
C LEU A 39 -8.17 10.82 1.19
N GLU A 40 -7.89 11.94 1.87
CA GLU A 40 -8.45 13.25 1.51
C GLU A 40 -7.95 13.72 0.14
N PHE A 41 -6.68 13.46 -0.18
CA PHE A 41 -6.12 13.72 -1.52
C PHE A 41 -6.86 12.91 -2.59
N TRP A 42 -7.08 11.62 -2.32
CA TRP A 42 -7.80 10.76 -3.26
C TRP A 42 -9.28 11.10 -3.37
N LYS A 43 -9.95 11.54 -2.30
CA LYS A 43 -11.34 12.01 -2.33
C LYS A 43 -11.55 13.24 -3.21
N LYS A 44 -10.55 14.14 -3.31
CA LYS A 44 -10.61 15.28 -4.23
C LYS A 44 -10.62 14.84 -5.70
N ARG A 45 -9.89 13.77 -6.03
CA ARG A 45 -9.76 13.27 -7.41
C ARG A 45 -10.81 12.21 -7.76
N TYR A 46 -11.23 11.42 -6.78
CA TYR A 46 -12.20 10.35 -6.87
C TYR A 46 -13.24 10.55 -5.77
N PRO A 47 -14.35 11.25 -6.06
CA PRO A 47 -15.36 11.56 -5.06
C PRO A 47 -16.01 10.33 -4.41
N ARG A 48 -15.97 9.18 -5.11
CA ARG A 48 -16.50 7.88 -4.66
C ARG A 48 -15.46 7.02 -3.94
N ALA A 49 -14.34 7.61 -3.51
CA ALA A 49 -13.32 6.86 -2.81
C ALA A 49 -13.82 6.35 -1.45
N GLU A 50 -13.83 5.03 -1.27
CA GLU A 50 -14.35 4.33 -0.10
C GLU A 50 -13.28 3.47 0.56
N VAL A 51 -13.23 3.46 1.88
CA VAL A 51 -12.29 2.61 2.62
C VAL A 51 -12.85 1.17 2.66
N ILE A 52 -12.06 0.21 2.18
CA ILE A 52 -12.35 -1.23 2.20
C ILE A 52 -11.47 -1.94 3.25
N GLY A 53 -11.54 -1.51 4.51
CA GLY A 53 -10.85 -2.18 5.64
C GLY A 53 -9.39 -1.82 5.85
#